data_AF-A0A933AVN1-F1
#
_entry.id   AF-A0A933AVN1-F1
#
_cell.length_a   1.000
_cell.length_b   1.000
_cell.length_c   1.000
_cell.angle_alpha   90.00
_cell.angle_beta   90.00
_cell.angle_gamma   90.00
#
_symmetry.space_group_name_H-M   'P 1'
#
loop_
_entity.id
_entity.type
_entity.pdbx_description
1 polymer ?
#
loop_
_entity_poly.entity_id
_entity_poly.type
_entity_poly.pdbx_seq_one_letter_code
_entity_poly.pdbx_strand_id
1 'polypeptide(L)'
;MAGEENWRHSVARLVTPVLVLTLLSAILAGCTPAGSAGLAQATPEAAPTKTAAPVDQPEGVAATAETGPQGPEQAQADENPRPAPAASAAAPLTPAPTPPEPARPRTRVIALDPGHGGPEPGASAPGLAEKDINLKIALRLTELLRAQGYEVVLTRDTDRATTTEYKGGGYPGGVARDLQARVDIANAASADLFISIHNNGSGDPGQSGTEVWYNNQRPFAERNLALARLVQENLLGELVAIGYRAVNRGIKNDSSFRIFQGRPYNIYVLGPGTGGRPHVPTQMPGVLGESLFVSNAADAAMLRQERTLDAIAAGYRDAIIAYFDLYPDFLAPDEGGSQ
;
A
#
# COMPACT_ATOMS: atom_id res chain seq x y z
N MET A 1 -29.17 -17.93 -57.90
CA MET A 1 -30.25 -17.14 -58.51
C MET A 1 -30.17 -15.77 -57.86
N ALA A 2 -29.47 -14.78 -58.44
CA ALA A 2 -29.92 -13.91 -59.56
C ALA A 2 -31.28 -13.26 -59.23
N GLY A 3 -31.53 -11.95 -59.23
CA GLY A 3 -30.81 -10.70 -59.55
C GLY A 3 -31.62 -9.53 -58.92
N GLU A 4 -31.05 -8.34 -58.67
CA GLU A 4 -31.20 -7.11 -59.51
C GLU A 4 -32.61 -6.47 -59.39
N GLU A 5 -32.87 -5.16 -59.16
CA GLU A 5 -32.21 -3.88 -59.50
C GLU A 5 -32.85 -2.72 -58.67
N ASN A 6 -32.06 -1.78 -58.12
CA ASN A 6 -31.86 -0.37 -58.54
C ASN A 6 -33.09 0.57 -58.70
N TRP A 7 -33.13 1.65 -57.90
CA TRP A 7 -33.12 3.02 -58.46
C TRP A 7 -32.49 4.04 -57.50
N ARG A 8 -31.69 4.95 -58.08
CA ARG A 8 -30.86 6.00 -57.47
C ARG A 8 -31.63 7.32 -57.43
N HIS A 9 -31.36 8.19 -56.46
CA HIS A 9 -31.28 9.63 -56.69
C HIS A 9 -30.21 10.24 -55.77
N SER A 10 -29.22 10.86 -56.42
CA SER A 10 -28.17 11.68 -55.83
C SER A 10 -28.67 13.09 -55.55
N VAL A 11 -28.29 13.69 -54.42
CA VAL A 11 -27.88 15.10 -54.38
C VAL A 11 -26.91 15.33 -53.23
N ALA A 12 -25.69 15.72 -53.59
CA ALA A 12 -24.65 16.19 -52.69
C ALA A 12 -24.90 17.65 -52.28
N ARG A 13 -24.65 18.00 -51.02
CA ARG A 13 -24.25 19.36 -50.61
C ARG A 13 -23.23 19.29 -49.46
N LEU A 14 -22.06 19.89 -49.73
CA LEU A 14 -21.02 20.24 -48.78
C LEU A 14 -21.58 21.16 -47.67
N VAL A 15 -21.17 20.93 -46.42
CA VAL A 15 -20.98 22.00 -45.43
C VAL A 15 -19.76 21.69 -44.56
N THR A 16 -18.89 22.69 -44.48
CA THR A 16 -17.54 22.83 -43.90
C THR A 16 -17.48 22.60 -42.37
N PRO A 17 -16.34 22.13 -41.81
CA PRO A 17 -16.19 21.97 -40.36
C PRO A 17 -15.92 23.31 -39.65
N VAL A 18 -16.57 23.51 -38.51
CA VAL A 18 -16.35 24.62 -37.58
C VAL A 18 -15.10 24.33 -36.75
N LEU A 19 -14.05 25.13 -36.97
CA LEU A 19 -12.83 25.16 -36.16
C LEU A 19 -13.06 26.15 -35.01
N VAL A 20 -13.05 25.67 -33.76
CA VAL A 20 -13.08 26.53 -32.56
C VAL A 20 -11.63 26.84 -32.17
N LEU A 21 -11.22 28.08 -32.44
CA LEU A 21 -9.92 28.64 -32.11
C LEU A 21 -10.08 29.53 -30.86
N THR A 22 -9.51 29.15 -29.72
CA THR A 22 -9.39 30.04 -28.55
C THR A 22 -8.04 30.77 -28.58
N LEU A 23 -8.12 32.11 -28.60
CA LEU A 23 -7.01 33.05 -28.71
C LEU A 23 -6.07 33.04 -27.50
N LEU A 24 -4.77 33.02 -27.80
CA LEU A 24 -3.66 33.43 -26.93
C LEU A 24 -3.36 34.91 -27.23
N SER A 25 -3.51 35.80 -26.24
CA SER A 25 -3.13 37.21 -26.39
C SER A 25 -1.68 37.40 -25.98
N ALA A 26 -0.81 37.70 -26.95
CA ALA A 26 0.51 38.27 -26.74
C ALA A 26 0.46 39.77 -27.07
N ILE A 27 0.90 40.62 -26.15
CA ILE A 27 1.15 42.05 -26.39
C ILE A 27 2.67 42.24 -26.45
N LEU A 28 3.14 42.89 -27.51
CA LEU A 28 4.53 43.27 -27.76
C LEU A 28 4.57 44.75 -28.18
N ALA A 29 5.31 45.56 -27.43
CA ALA A 29 5.93 46.85 -27.81
C ALA A 29 6.78 47.30 -26.60
N GLY A 30 8.03 47.76 -26.66
CA GLY A 30 9.00 48.01 -27.72
C GLY A 30 10.21 48.79 -27.12
N CYS A 31 11.41 48.58 -27.69
CA CYS A 31 12.65 49.42 -27.72
C CYS A 31 13.41 49.89 -26.44
N THR A 32 14.53 49.18 -26.13
CA THR A 32 15.99 49.54 -26.08
C THR A 32 16.52 50.92 -25.55
N PRO A 33 17.86 51.07 -25.27
CA PRO A 33 18.79 50.29 -24.43
C PRO A 33 19.74 51.16 -23.53
N ALA A 34 20.69 50.48 -22.85
CA ALA A 34 22.00 50.93 -22.33
C ALA A 34 22.14 51.28 -20.83
N GLY A 35 23.15 50.68 -20.18
CA GLY A 35 23.63 51.06 -18.85
C GLY A 35 24.29 49.92 -18.07
N SER A 36 25.52 49.59 -18.42
CA SER A 36 26.45 48.69 -17.71
C SER A 36 26.85 49.22 -16.33
N ALA A 37 26.92 48.35 -15.31
CA ALA A 37 28.02 48.18 -14.35
C ALA A 37 27.56 47.46 -13.06
N GLY A 38 28.42 46.61 -12.49
CA GLY A 38 28.44 46.39 -11.04
C GLY A 38 28.31 44.95 -10.56
N LEU A 39 29.46 44.29 -10.45
CA LEU A 39 29.73 43.08 -9.67
C LEU A 39 29.13 43.11 -8.24
N ALA A 40 28.59 41.99 -7.77
CA ALA A 40 28.83 41.50 -6.41
C ALA A 40 28.41 40.02 -6.28
N GLN A 41 29.37 39.17 -5.96
CA GLN A 41 29.17 37.82 -5.45
C GLN A 41 28.59 37.90 -4.04
N ALA A 42 27.61 37.05 -3.72
CA ALA A 42 27.22 36.76 -2.34
C ALA A 42 27.10 35.24 -2.19
N THR A 43 27.94 34.73 -1.30
CA THR A 43 28.05 33.35 -0.81
C THR A 43 26.80 32.88 -0.04
N PRO A 44 26.50 31.57 0.01
CA PRO A 44 25.44 31.06 0.88
C PRO A 44 25.93 30.97 2.33
N GLU A 45 25.17 31.58 3.23
CA GLU A 45 25.39 31.55 4.68
C GLU A 45 24.90 30.22 5.28
N ALA A 46 25.71 29.68 6.17
CA ALA A 46 25.56 28.38 6.80
C ALA A 46 24.49 28.38 7.90
N ALA A 47 23.76 27.27 8.00
CA ALA A 47 22.90 26.95 9.14
C ALA A 47 23.75 26.62 10.39
N PRO A 48 23.37 27.06 11.59
CA PRO A 48 24.02 26.61 12.82
C PRO A 48 23.38 25.32 13.36
N THR A 49 24.28 24.43 13.76
CA THR A 49 24.08 23.11 14.36
C THR A 49 23.88 23.23 15.88
N LYS A 50 22.91 22.47 16.41
CA LYS A 50 22.87 21.70 17.68
C LYS A 50 23.43 22.33 18.98
N THR A 51 22.60 22.32 20.03
CA THR A 51 23.08 22.20 21.43
C THR A 51 22.14 21.29 22.21
N ALA A 52 22.72 20.28 22.86
CA ALA A 52 22.09 19.40 23.83
C ALA A 52 22.95 19.41 25.10
N ALA A 53 22.32 19.44 26.27
CA ALA A 53 22.80 18.97 27.59
C ALA A 53 21.74 19.34 28.66
N PRO A 54 21.79 18.80 29.90
CA PRO A 54 21.99 17.40 30.30
C PRO A 54 20.87 16.93 31.27
N VAL A 55 20.70 15.61 31.43
CA VAL A 55 19.89 15.02 32.52
C VAL A 55 20.86 14.44 33.55
N ASP A 56 20.69 14.91 34.77
CA ASP A 56 21.47 14.59 35.96
C ASP A 56 21.06 13.24 36.55
N GLN A 57 22.05 12.47 37.03
CA GLN A 57 21.85 11.31 37.90
C GLN A 57 22.13 11.71 39.36
N PRO A 58 21.65 10.92 40.32
CA PRO A 58 22.52 10.64 41.46
C PRO A 58 22.71 9.13 41.74
N GLU A 59 23.92 8.86 42.23
CA GLU A 59 24.57 7.59 42.54
C GLU A 59 24.14 6.95 43.88
N GLY A 60 24.47 5.66 44.02
CA GLY A 60 24.79 4.95 45.28
C GLY A 60 23.58 4.46 46.10
N VAL A 61 23.57 3.26 46.72
CA VAL A 61 24.62 2.68 47.57
C VAL A 61 24.46 1.15 47.71
N ALA A 62 25.62 0.46 47.61
CA ALA A 62 26.12 -0.78 48.22
C ALA A 62 25.29 -2.08 48.41
N ALA A 63 25.86 -3.12 47.79
CA ALA A 63 26.08 -4.53 48.17
C ALA A 63 25.83 -4.99 49.63
N THR A 64 25.36 -6.24 49.75
CA THR A 64 26.14 -7.38 50.31
C THR A 64 25.50 -8.73 49.94
N ALA A 65 26.36 -9.72 49.71
CA ALA A 65 26.07 -11.13 49.44
C ALA A 65 25.90 -11.92 50.74
N GLU A 66 25.13 -13.01 50.76
CA GLU A 66 25.44 -14.22 51.56
C GLU A 66 24.85 -15.50 50.93
N THR A 67 25.53 -16.60 51.23
CA THR A 67 25.55 -17.95 50.65
C THR A 67 24.56 -18.94 51.33
N GLY A 68 24.32 -20.11 50.69
CA GLY A 68 23.41 -21.21 51.10
C GLY A 68 23.74 -21.95 52.42
N PRO A 69 23.30 -23.21 52.70
CA PRO A 69 23.07 -24.33 51.77
C PRO A 69 21.86 -25.26 52.10
N GLN A 70 21.83 -26.41 51.41
CA GLN A 70 20.87 -27.53 51.40
C GLN A 70 20.83 -28.38 52.69
N GLY A 71 19.74 -29.13 52.90
CA GLY A 71 19.70 -30.33 53.76
C GLY A 71 18.39 -31.16 53.59
N PRO A 72 18.41 -32.50 53.79
CA PRO A 72 17.44 -33.44 53.21
C PRO A 72 16.57 -34.22 54.24
N GLU A 73 15.75 -35.16 53.73
CA GLU A 73 15.42 -36.49 54.32
C GLU A 73 14.00 -36.80 54.88
N GLN A 74 13.31 -37.73 54.18
CA GLN A 74 12.59 -38.98 54.57
C GLN A 74 12.16 -39.21 56.05
N ALA A 75 11.17 -40.04 56.45
CA ALA A 75 10.10 -40.87 55.89
C ALA A 75 9.32 -41.55 57.07
N GLN A 76 8.26 -42.32 56.73
CA GLN A 76 7.60 -43.41 57.49
C GLN A 76 6.63 -43.02 58.62
N ALA A 77 5.65 -43.82 59.05
CA ALA A 77 4.73 -44.84 58.50
C ALA A 77 3.89 -45.27 59.73
N ASP A 78 2.58 -45.52 59.60
CA ASP A 78 1.87 -46.28 60.64
C ASP A 78 0.74 -47.12 60.02
N GLU A 79 0.72 -48.39 60.44
CA GLU A 79 -0.08 -49.50 59.92
C GLU A 79 -1.44 -49.62 60.62
N ASN A 80 -2.50 -50.04 59.89
CA ASN A 80 -3.32 -51.21 60.30
C ASN A 80 -4.27 -51.70 59.19
N PRO A 81 -4.64 -53.01 59.11
CA PRO A 81 -5.28 -53.61 57.94
C PRO A 81 -6.78 -54.00 58.06
N ARG A 82 -7.45 -53.99 56.89
CA ARG A 82 -8.70 -54.70 56.42
C ARG A 82 -10.07 -54.33 57.05
N PRO A 83 -11.23 -54.53 56.36
CA PRO A 83 -11.47 -55.36 55.16
C PRO A 83 -12.15 -54.64 53.96
N ALA A 84 -12.08 -55.28 52.79
CA ALA A 84 -12.69 -54.82 51.54
C ALA A 84 -14.23 -54.90 51.54
N PRO A 85 -14.90 -54.04 50.76
CA PRO A 85 -16.05 -54.52 50.00
C PRO A 85 -16.01 -54.15 48.52
N ALA A 86 -16.45 -55.13 47.73
CA ALA A 86 -17.14 -55.05 46.45
C ALA A 86 -16.42 -54.38 45.26
N ALA A 87 -16.11 -55.23 44.28
CA ALA A 87 -15.75 -54.84 42.92
C ALA A 87 -16.78 -53.87 42.33
N SER A 88 -16.38 -52.61 42.17
CA SER A 88 -17.05 -51.64 41.31
C SER A 88 -16.48 -51.81 39.90
N ALA A 89 -17.35 -52.11 38.95
CA ALA A 89 -16.99 -52.29 37.55
C ALA A 89 -16.30 -51.03 37.01
N ALA A 90 -15.08 -51.19 36.50
CA ALA A 90 -14.34 -50.11 35.85
C ALA A 90 -15.11 -49.65 34.60
N ALA A 91 -15.58 -48.40 34.62
CA ALA A 91 -16.08 -47.73 33.42
C ALA A 91 -14.95 -47.64 32.37
N PRO A 92 -15.26 -47.76 31.07
CA PRO A 92 -14.25 -47.64 30.03
C PRO A 92 -13.61 -46.25 30.09
N LEU A 93 -12.29 -46.21 30.23
CA LEU A 93 -11.52 -44.97 30.14
C LEU A 93 -11.66 -44.43 28.71
N THR A 94 -12.43 -43.36 28.55
CA THR A 94 -12.39 -42.56 27.31
C THR A 94 -10.96 -42.04 27.11
N PRO A 95 -10.36 -42.23 25.93
CA PRO A 95 -9.03 -41.68 25.68
C PRO A 95 -9.09 -40.16 25.80
N ALA A 96 -8.08 -39.57 26.45
CA ALA A 96 -7.94 -38.12 26.55
C ALA A 96 -7.96 -37.50 25.14
N PRO A 97 -8.55 -36.30 24.96
CA PRO A 97 -8.53 -35.61 23.68
C PRO A 97 -7.07 -35.40 23.26
N THR A 98 -6.75 -35.84 22.04
CA THR A 98 -5.44 -35.59 21.45
C THR A 98 -5.22 -34.08 21.37
N PRO A 99 -4.04 -33.56 21.73
CA PRO A 99 -3.72 -32.14 21.53
C PRO A 99 -4.02 -31.75 20.08
N PRO A 100 -4.58 -30.55 19.82
CA PRO A 100 -4.82 -30.10 18.45
C PRO A 100 -3.51 -30.18 17.67
N GLU A 101 -3.56 -30.82 16.50
CA GLU A 101 -2.43 -30.87 15.58
C GLU A 101 -1.99 -29.43 15.28
N PRO A 102 -0.69 -29.11 15.32
CA PRO A 102 -0.22 -27.76 15.01
C PRO A 102 -0.75 -27.34 13.64
N ALA A 103 -1.44 -26.20 13.59
CA ALA A 103 -2.04 -25.69 12.37
C ALA A 103 -0.95 -25.63 11.28
N ARG A 104 -1.19 -26.31 10.15
CA ARG A 104 -0.29 -26.19 9.00
C ARG A 104 -0.28 -24.72 8.56
N PRO A 105 0.88 -24.14 8.20
CA PRO A 105 0.93 -22.78 7.71
C PRO A 105 0.02 -22.67 6.48
N ARG A 106 -1.04 -21.86 6.60
CA ARG A 106 -1.93 -21.57 5.47
C ARG A 106 -1.20 -20.70 4.46
N THR A 107 -1.53 -20.87 3.19
CA THR A 107 -1.05 -19.99 2.12
C THR A 107 -1.44 -18.54 2.44
N ARG A 108 -0.49 -17.62 2.27
CA ARG A 108 -0.70 -16.18 2.48
C ARG A 108 -1.40 -15.59 1.25
N VAL A 109 -2.42 -14.78 1.48
CA VAL A 109 -3.24 -14.13 0.44
C VAL A 109 -2.86 -12.66 0.36
N ILE A 110 -2.48 -12.18 -0.82
CA ILE A 110 -2.10 -10.78 -1.06
C ILE A 110 -3.13 -10.12 -1.97
N ALA A 111 -3.78 -9.05 -1.47
CA ALA A 111 -4.65 -8.22 -2.28
C ALA A 111 -3.83 -7.12 -2.97
N LEU A 112 -3.84 -7.13 -4.30
CA LEU A 112 -3.22 -6.11 -5.13
C LEU A 112 -4.29 -5.23 -5.76
N ASP A 113 -4.17 -3.92 -5.54
CA ASP A 113 -5.08 -2.91 -6.06
C ASP A 113 -4.36 -2.01 -7.07
N PRO A 114 -4.40 -2.33 -8.38
CA PRO A 114 -3.97 -1.37 -9.38
C PRO A 114 -4.95 -0.19 -9.41
N GLY A 115 -4.48 0.97 -8.95
CA GLY A 115 -5.27 2.19 -8.84
C GLY A 115 -5.96 2.58 -10.14
N HIS A 116 -7.09 3.30 -10.03
CA HIS A 116 -7.87 3.81 -11.17
C HIS A 116 -8.45 2.70 -12.05
N GLY A 117 -8.84 3.00 -13.30
CA GLY A 117 -9.34 2.00 -14.25
C GLY A 117 -10.67 2.39 -14.91
N GLY A 118 -10.91 1.83 -16.08
CA GLY A 118 -12.07 2.16 -16.90
C GLY A 118 -12.08 3.65 -17.24
N PRO A 119 -13.14 4.40 -16.90
CA PRO A 119 -13.25 5.83 -17.22
C PRO A 119 -12.40 6.74 -16.31
N GLU A 120 -11.75 6.22 -15.27
CA GLU A 120 -10.82 6.97 -14.40
C GLU A 120 -9.38 6.69 -14.90
N PRO A 121 -8.71 7.65 -15.57
CA PRO A 121 -7.38 7.44 -16.13
C PRO A 121 -6.23 7.63 -15.13
N GLY A 122 -6.50 8.25 -13.97
CA GLY A 122 -5.51 8.81 -13.07
C GLY A 122 -4.71 9.95 -13.69
N ALA A 123 -3.48 10.14 -13.20
CA ALA A 123 -2.52 11.05 -13.80
C ALA A 123 -2.27 10.68 -15.28
N SER A 124 -2.08 11.69 -16.12
CA SER A 124 -1.91 11.48 -17.57
C SER A 124 -0.83 12.37 -18.15
N ALA A 125 -0.09 11.82 -19.10
CA ALA A 125 0.87 12.50 -19.95
C ALA A 125 0.69 12.01 -21.41
N PRO A 126 1.30 12.66 -22.42
CA PRO A 126 1.14 12.23 -23.81
C PRO A 126 1.48 10.74 -23.99
N GLY A 127 0.47 9.95 -24.39
CA GLY A 127 0.58 8.51 -24.60
C GLY A 127 0.80 7.67 -23.33
N LEU A 128 0.51 8.20 -22.15
CA LEU A 128 0.72 7.53 -20.87
C LEU A 128 -0.43 7.84 -19.90
N ALA A 129 -1.15 6.82 -19.46
CA ALA A 129 -2.19 6.93 -18.43
C ALA A 129 -1.80 6.09 -17.21
N GLU A 130 -1.97 6.66 -16.02
CA GLU A 130 -1.60 6.03 -14.76
C GLU A 130 -2.27 4.66 -14.60
N LYS A 131 -3.58 4.57 -14.92
CA LYS A 131 -4.34 3.32 -14.82
C LYS A 131 -3.71 2.15 -15.57
N ASP A 132 -3.08 2.40 -16.71
CA ASP A 132 -2.50 1.38 -17.58
C ASP A 132 -1.17 0.90 -17.01
N ILE A 133 -0.36 1.83 -16.48
CA ILE A 133 0.91 1.54 -15.81
C ILE A 133 0.63 0.74 -14.53
N ASN A 134 -0.31 1.18 -13.70
CA ASN A 134 -0.68 0.53 -12.45
C ASN A 134 -1.11 -0.93 -12.72
N LEU A 135 -1.92 -1.16 -13.75
CA LEU A 135 -2.33 -2.51 -14.15
C LEU A 135 -1.14 -3.36 -14.60
N LYS A 136 -0.27 -2.81 -15.46
CA LYS A 136 0.92 -3.52 -15.94
C LYS A 136 1.84 -3.94 -14.80
N ILE A 137 2.06 -3.08 -13.80
CA ILE A 137 2.87 -3.40 -12.62
C ILE A 137 2.18 -4.49 -11.80
N ALA A 138 0.87 -4.36 -11.52
CA ALA A 138 0.14 -5.33 -10.70
C ALA A 138 0.11 -6.73 -11.32
N LEU A 139 -0.01 -6.85 -12.64
CA LEU A 139 0.02 -8.14 -13.34
C LEU A 139 1.41 -8.81 -13.25
N ARG A 140 2.49 -8.04 -13.40
CA ARG A 140 3.86 -8.54 -13.19
C ARG A 140 4.09 -9.00 -11.76
N LEU A 141 3.68 -8.16 -10.79
CA LEU A 141 3.79 -8.49 -9.38
C LEU A 141 2.99 -9.76 -9.04
N THR A 142 1.83 -9.95 -9.67
CA THR A 142 1.01 -11.17 -9.49
C THR A 142 1.79 -12.42 -9.90
N GLU A 143 2.47 -12.41 -11.05
CA GLU A 143 3.28 -13.53 -11.51
C GLU A 143 4.45 -13.80 -10.55
N LEU A 144 5.15 -12.73 -10.14
CA LEU A 144 6.27 -12.82 -9.19
C LEU A 144 5.85 -13.40 -7.85
N LEU A 145 4.72 -12.96 -7.28
CA LEU A 145 4.23 -13.44 -5.99
C LEU A 145 3.71 -14.87 -6.07
N ARG A 146 3.00 -15.24 -7.13
CA ARG A 146 2.54 -16.63 -7.32
C ARG A 146 3.71 -17.59 -7.46
N ALA A 147 4.81 -17.18 -8.09
CA ALA A 147 6.03 -17.98 -8.17
C ALA A 147 6.70 -18.20 -6.80
N GLN A 148 6.43 -17.35 -5.81
CA GLN A 148 6.88 -17.50 -4.42
C GLN A 148 5.88 -18.29 -3.54
N GLY A 149 4.79 -18.80 -4.13
CA GLY A 149 3.78 -19.59 -3.42
C GLY A 149 2.70 -18.75 -2.73
N TYR A 150 2.62 -17.43 -2.98
CA TYR A 150 1.53 -16.60 -2.48
C TYR A 150 0.25 -16.79 -3.31
N GLU A 151 -0.89 -16.72 -2.64
CA GLU A 151 -2.17 -16.47 -3.31
C GLU A 151 -2.32 -14.97 -3.57
N VAL A 152 -2.84 -14.60 -4.74
CA VAL A 152 -2.97 -13.20 -5.16
C VAL A 152 -4.37 -12.93 -5.66
N VAL A 153 -5.01 -11.91 -5.08
CA VAL A 153 -6.31 -11.38 -5.48
C VAL A 153 -6.12 -9.97 -6.04
N LEU A 154 -6.58 -9.72 -7.25
CA LEU A 154 -6.55 -8.40 -7.89
C LEU A 154 -7.91 -7.71 -7.76
N THR A 155 -7.94 -6.42 -7.41
CA THR A 155 -9.19 -5.64 -7.44
C THR A 155 -9.69 -5.46 -8.89
N ARG A 156 -8.77 -5.38 -9.85
CA ARG A 156 -9.03 -5.50 -11.29
C ARG A 156 -7.82 -6.11 -12.01
N ASP A 157 -8.09 -6.86 -13.06
CA ASP A 157 -7.12 -7.55 -13.92
C ASP A 157 -7.13 -7.04 -15.37
N THR A 158 -7.99 -6.07 -15.65
CA THR A 158 -8.27 -5.48 -16.96
C THR A 158 -8.52 -3.97 -16.79
N ASP A 159 -8.58 -3.23 -17.90
CA ASP A 159 -8.96 -1.81 -17.87
C ASP A 159 -10.48 -1.66 -17.64
N ARG A 160 -10.88 -1.80 -16.37
CA ARG A 160 -12.25 -1.67 -15.93
C ARG A 160 -12.32 -0.92 -14.60
N ALA A 161 -13.50 -0.37 -14.33
CA ALA A 161 -13.90 -0.06 -12.98
C ALA A 161 -14.00 -1.35 -12.15
N THR A 162 -13.77 -1.26 -10.84
CA THR A 162 -13.95 -2.36 -9.89
C THR A 162 -15.43 -2.64 -9.63
N THR A 163 -16.31 -1.66 -9.88
CA THR A 163 -17.77 -1.84 -9.83
C THR A 163 -18.46 -1.46 -11.14
N THR A 164 -19.49 -2.23 -11.52
CA THR A 164 -20.34 -1.92 -12.68
C THR A 164 -21.24 -0.70 -12.46
N GLU A 165 -21.40 -0.28 -11.20
CA GLU A 165 -22.12 0.94 -10.83
C GLU A 165 -21.34 2.22 -11.13
N TYR A 166 -20.03 2.10 -11.37
CA TYR A 166 -19.23 3.25 -11.75
C TYR A 166 -19.42 3.55 -13.24
N LYS A 167 -20.14 4.64 -13.52
CA LYS A 167 -20.39 5.15 -14.87
C LYS A 167 -19.58 6.40 -15.20
N GLY A 168 -18.53 6.69 -14.42
CA GLY A 168 -17.82 7.98 -14.42
C GLY A 168 -18.41 9.00 -13.43
N GLY A 169 -17.76 10.15 -13.31
CA GLY A 169 -18.15 11.24 -12.41
C GLY A 169 -17.27 11.36 -11.16
N GLY A 170 -17.14 12.57 -10.63
CA GLY A 170 -16.24 12.88 -9.51
C GLY A 170 -16.74 12.45 -8.12
N TYR A 171 -15.91 12.71 -7.12
CA TYR A 171 -16.27 12.55 -5.71
C TYR A 171 -17.36 13.55 -5.27
N PRO A 172 -18.35 13.21 -4.41
CA PRO A 172 -18.56 11.99 -3.61
C PRO A 172 -19.44 10.90 -4.27
N GLY A 173 -19.46 10.81 -5.61
CA GLY A 173 -20.32 9.88 -6.36
C GLY A 173 -19.64 8.56 -6.73
N GLY A 174 -19.54 8.31 -8.04
CA GLY A 174 -19.07 7.04 -8.61
C GLY A 174 -17.72 6.54 -8.09
N VAL A 175 -16.76 7.45 -7.89
CA VAL A 175 -15.42 7.11 -7.36
C VAL A 175 -15.49 6.50 -5.96
N ALA A 176 -16.37 6.97 -5.08
CA ALA A 176 -16.46 6.41 -3.72
C ALA A 176 -16.96 4.97 -3.72
N ARG A 177 -17.88 4.62 -4.62
CA ARG A 177 -18.38 3.25 -4.79
C ARG A 177 -17.33 2.32 -5.38
N ASP A 178 -16.55 2.82 -6.34
CA ASP A 178 -15.44 2.07 -6.90
C ASP A 178 -14.34 1.80 -5.85
N LEU A 179 -14.01 2.81 -5.03
CA LEU A 179 -13.07 2.65 -3.93
C LEU A 179 -13.57 1.66 -2.86
N GLN A 180 -14.86 1.69 -2.51
CA GLN A 180 -15.42 0.69 -1.58
C GLN A 180 -15.35 -0.73 -2.16
N ALA A 181 -15.66 -0.92 -3.45
CA ALA A 181 -15.58 -2.23 -4.08
C ALA A 181 -14.15 -2.83 -4.03
N ARG A 182 -13.11 -2.00 -4.13
CA ARG A 182 -11.71 -2.43 -3.97
C ARG A 182 -11.44 -2.98 -2.58
N VAL A 183 -11.93 -2.27 -1.56
CA VAL A 183 -11.82 -2.68 -0.16
C VAL A 183 -12.60 -3.97 0.10
N ASP A 184 -13.82 -4.07 -0.44
CA ASP A 184 -14.68 -5.23 -0.26
C ASP A 184 -14.06 -6.50 -0.85
N ILE A 185 -13.42 -6.41 -2.02
CA ILE A 185 -12.67 -7.52 -2.62
C ILE A 185 -11.54 -8.01 -1.70
N ALA A 186 -10.72 -7.08 -1.18
CA ALA A 186 -9.61 -7.42 -0.29
C ALA A 186 -10.09 -8.04 1.03
N ASN A 187 -11.16 -7.48 1.61
CA ASN A 187 -11.75 -7.97 2.85
C ASN A 187 -12.44 -9.33 2.66
N ALA A 188 -13.18 -9.53 1.57
CA ALA A 188 -13.85 -10.80 1.26
C ALA A 188 -12.84 -11.93 1.03
N ALA A 189 -11.68 -11.62 0.46
CA ALA A 189 -10.57 -12.56 0.31
C ALA A 189 -9.86 -12.89 1.64
N SER A 190 -10.18 -12.20 2.74
CA SER A 190 -9.44 -12.29 4.01
C SER A 190 -7.94 -12.12 3.80
N ALA A 191 -7.55 -11.16 2.95
CA ALA A 191 -6.14 -10.99 2.58
C ALA A 191 -5.24 -10.70 3.79
N ASP A 192 -4.02 -11.21 3.76
CA ASP A 192 -2.97 -10.97 4.75
C ASP A 192 -2.32 -9.59 4.61
N LEU A 193 -2.27 -9.09 3.37
CA LEU A 193 -1.71 -7.78 3.02
C LEU A 193 -2.52 -7.14 1.90
N PHE A 194 -2.58 -5.82 1.92
CA PHE A 194 -3.15 -5.00 0.86
C PHE A 194 -2.12 -4.02 0.28
N ILE A 195 -1.88 -4.06 -1.02
CA ILE A 195 -0.97 -3.16 -1.73
C ILE A 195 -1.74 -2.40 -2.82
N SER A 196 -1.95 -1.10 -2.62
CA SER A 196 -2.46 -0.23 -3.68
C SER A 196 -1.30 0.35 -4.49
N ILE A 197 -1.32 0.14 -5.79
CA ILE A 197 -0.24 0.49 -6.71
C ILE A 197 -0.68 1.70 -7.53
N HIS A 198 0.07 2.79 -7.39
CA HIS A 198 -0.17 4.07 -8.03
C HIS A 198 1.12 4.67 -8.63
N ASN A 199 0.92 5.64 -9.52
CA ASN A 199 1.99 6.50 -10.02
C ASN A 199 1.50 7.94 -9.97
N ASN A 200 2.31 8.80 -9.37
CA ASN A 200 1.85 10.10 -8.92
C ASN A 200 1.57 11.05 -10.09
N GLY A 201 0.87 12.14 -9.79
CA GLY A 201 0.64 13.25 -10.70
C GLY A 201 0.58 14.57 -9.96
N SER A 202 1.22 15.59 -10.51
CA SER A 202 1.29 16.93 -9.92
C SER A 202 1.07 17.99 -11.00
N GLY A 203 0.42 19.10 -10.62
CA GLY A 203 0.34 20.29 -11.45
C GLY A 203 1.69 21.00 -11.62
N ASP A 204 2.61 20.79 -10.68
CA ASP A 204 4.02 21.15 -10.84
C ASP A 204 4.77 19.97 -11.50
N PRO A 205 5.23 20.11 -12.77
CA PRO A 205 5.93 19.06 -13.49
C PRO A 205 7.34 18.78 -12.94
N GLY A 206 7.87 19.63 -12.05
CA GLY A 206 9.16 19.43 -11.38
C GLY A 206 9.12 18.37 -10.28
N GLN A 207 7.95 18.01 -9.77
CA GLN A 207 7.82 16.96 -8.75
C GLN A 207 8.05 15.57 -9.34
N SER A 208 8.98 14.83 -8.77
CA SER A 208 9.33 13.46 -9.17
C SER A 208 9.65 12.58 -7.96
N GLY A 209 9.80 11.28 -8.21
CA GLY A 209 10.29 10.29 -7.26
C GLY A 209 9.23 9.39 -6.64
N THR A 210 9.67 8.62 -5.65
CA THR A 210 8.88 7.56 -5.01
C THR A 210 8.41 8.01 -3.62
N GLU A 211 7.13 7.84 -3.33
CA GLU A 211 6.56 7.97 -1.97
C GLU A 211 5.64 6.79 -1.64
N VAL A 212 5.57 6.42 -0.36
CA VAL A 212 4.66 5.36 0.11
C VAL A 212 3.81 5.88 1.24
N TRP A 213 2.50 5.68 1.12
CA TRP A 213 1.49 6.09 2.09
C TRP A 213 1.05 4.91 2.96
N TYR A 214 0.84 5.20 4.24
CA TYR A 214 0.29 4.26 5.22
C TYR A 214 -0.64 5.00 6.18
N ASN A 215 -1.51 4.26 6.86
CA ASN A 215 -2.39 4.83 7.89
C ASN A 215 -1.97 4.38 9.29
N ASN A 216 -1.81 5.34 10.21
CA ASN A 216 -1.46 5.08 11.61
C ASN A 216 -2.66 5.00 12.56
N GLN A 217 -3.89 5.15 12.06
CA GLN A 217 -5.13 5.08 12.83
C GLN A 217 -5.76 3.67 12.77
N ARG A 218 -4.95 2.64 12.46
CA ARG A 218 -5.39 1.24 12.36
C ARG A 218 -4.90 0.42 13.56
N PRO A 219 -5.60 -0.66 13.94
CA PRO A 219 -5.12 -1.58 14.99
C PRO A 219 -3.73 -2.18 14.69
N PHE A 220 -3.37 -2.25 13.41
CA PHE A 220 -2.09 -2.77 12.90
C PHE A 220 -1.17 -1.65 12.37
N ALA A 221 -1.24 -0.45 12.96
CA ALA A 221 -0.46 0.72 12.51
C ALA A 221 1.06 0.48 12.44
N GLU A 222 1.65 -0.25 13.39
CA GLU A 222 3.08 -0.58 13.37
C GLU A 222 3.43 -1.46 12.17
N ARG A 223 2.57 -2.43 11.85
CA ARG A 223 2.71 -3.31 10.69
C ARG A 223 2.56 -2.53 9.36
N ASN A 224 1.64 -1.57 9.31
CA ASN A 224 1.52 -0.65 8.16
C ASN A 224 2.80 0.15 7.94
N LEU A 225 3.37 0.71 9.02
CA LEU A 225 4.60 1.48 8.95
C LEU A 225 5.81 0.62 8.54
N ALA A 226 5.92 -0.59 9.08
CA ALA A 226 6.96 -1.54 8.69
C ALA A 226 6.87 -1.89 7.20
N LEU A 227 5.67 -2.22 6.71
CA LEU A 227 5.43 -2.49 5.30
C LEU A 227 5.79 -1.29 4.42
N ALA A 228 5.41 -0.07 4.82
CA ALA A 228 5.71 1.14 4.07
C ALA A 228 7.21 1.41 3.95
N ARG A 229 7.98 1.12 5.01
CA ARG A 229 9.44 1.20 4.99
C ARG A 229 10.04 0.22 3.99
N LEU A 230 9.64 -1.04 4.09
CA LEU A 230 10.11 -2.09 3.19
C LEU A 230 9.80 -1.76 1.73
N VAL A 231 8.58 -1.30 1.43
CA VAL A 231 8.20 -0.90 0.07
C VAL A 231 9.03 0.29 -0.41
N GLN A 232 9.18 1.34 0.40
CA GLN A 232 9.97 2.51 0.01
C GLN A 232 11.44 2.15 -0.27
N GLU A 233 12.05 1.35 0.60
CA GLU A 233 13.45 0.94 0.47
C GLU A 233 13.69 0.05 -0.75
N ASN A 234 12.85 -0.96 -0.96
CA ASN A 234 13.01 -1.90 -2.08
C ASN A 234 12.68 -1.27 -3.44
N LEU A 235 11.67 -0.39 -3.52
CA LEU A 235 11.41 0.37 -4.75
C LEU A 235 12.62 1.22 -5.16
N LEU A 236 13.21 1.95 -4.21
CA LEU A 236 14.41 2.75 -4.49
C LEU A 236 15.61 1.87 -4.87
N GLY A 237 15.81 0.73 -4.19
CA GLY A 237 16.87 -0.22 -4.48
C GLY A 237 16.80 -0.77 -5.91
N GLU A 238 15.64 -1.27 -6.32
CA GLU A 238 15.42 -1.84 -7.64
C GLU A 238 15.52 -0.80 -8.77
N LEU A 239 15.00 0.42 -8.54
CA LEU A 239 15.16 1.52 -9.49
C LEU A 239 16.65 1.91 -9.66
N VAL A 240 17.42 1.94 -8.57
CA VAL A 240 18.87 2.18 -8.64
C VAL A 240 19.58 1.06 -9.40
N ALA A 241 19.19 -0.20 -9.21
CA ALA A 241 19.78 -1.35 -9.89
C ALA A 241 19.66 -1.27 -11.42
N ILE A 242 18.57 -0.68 -11.94
CA ILE A 242 18.39 -0.43 -13.37
C ILE A 242 18.97 0.92 -13.85
N GLY A 243 19.71 1.61 -12.99
CA GLY A 243 20.39 2.88 -13.31
C GLY A 243 19.53 4.13 -13.13
N TYR A 244 18.41 4.05 -12.43
CA TYR A 244 17.53 5.19 -12.17
C TYR A 244 17.48 5.57 -10.69
N ARG A 245 18.12 6.69 -10.33
CA ARG A 245 18.09 7.24 -8.97
C ARG A 245 16.86 8.12 -8.79
N ALA A 246 15.71 7.50 -8.51
CA ALA A 246 14.49 8.23 -8.19
C ALA A 246 14.66 9.09 -6.92
N VAL A 247 13.99 10.24 -6.88
CA VAL A 247 13.96 11.08 -5.68
C VAL A 247 13.25 10.32 -4.56
N ASN A 248 13.91 10.17 -3.41
CA ASN A 248 13.30 9.59 -2.23
C ASN A 248 12.41 10.63 -1.54
N ARG A 249 11.09 10.54 -1.72
CA ARG A 249 10.12 11.43 -1.09
C ARG A 249 9.62 10.93 0.27
N GLY A 250 10.09 9.74 0.67
CA GLY A 250 9.85 9.14 1.96
C GLY A 250 8.47 8.53 2.13
N ILE A 251 8.20 8.14 3.37
CA ILE A 251 6.96 7.51 3.80
C ILE A 251 6.04 8.57 4.40
N LYS A 252 4.75 8.48 4.12
CA LYS A 252 3.76 9.49 4.47
C LYS A 252 2.60 8.87 5.23
N ASN A 253 2.18 9.55 6.29
CA ASN A 253 0.98 9.18 7.00
C ASN A 253 -0.24 9.83 6.34
N ASP A 254 -1.21 9.02 5.92
CA ASP A 254 -2.40 9.49 5.24
C ASP A 254 -3.41 10.17 6.18
N SER A 255 -3.21 10.12 7.51
CA SER A 255 -4.04 10.88 8.47
C SER A 255 -3.95 12.40 8.25
N SER A 256 -2.94 12.84 7.51
CA SER A 256 -2.75 14.23 7.06
C SER A 256 -2.88 14.39 5.54
N PHE A 257 -3.39 13.38 4.82
CA PHE A 257 -3.42 13.36 3.35
C PHE A 257 -4.22 14.54 2.77
N ARG A 258 -5.45 14.75 3.26
CA ARG A 258 -6.27 15.90 2.89
C ARG A 258 -6.95 16.49 4.11
N ILE A 259 -6.90 17.81 4.24
CA ILE A 259 -7.72 18.54 5.20
C ILE A 259 -8.78 19.31 4.41
N PHE A 260 -10.05 18.99 4.64
CA PHE A 260 -11.17 19.70 4.02
C PHE A 260 -12.12 20.17 5.12
N GLN A 261 -12.40 21.49 5.15
CA GLN A 261 -13.18 22.13 6.21
C GLN A 261 -12.65 21.82 7.63
N GLY A 262 -11.33 21.81 7.79
CA GLY A 262 -10.67 21.53 9.07
C GLY A 262 -10.72 20.07 9.53
N ARG A 263 -11.21 19.15 8.68
CA ARG A 263 -11.30 17.72 8.98
C ARG A 263 -10.32 16.91 8.13
N PRO A 264 -9.56 15.96 8.72
CA PRO A 264 -8.70 15.07 7.96
C PRO A 264 -9.54 14.07 7.16
N TYR A 265 -9.08 13.75 5.96
CA TYR A 265 -9.60 12.72 5.07
C TYR A 265 -8.46 11.79 4.71
N ASN A 266 -8.59 10.56 5.19
CA ASN A 266 -7.66 9.48 4.91
C ASN A 266 -7.78 9.01 3.46
N ILE A 267 -6.78 8.25 3.00
CA ILE A 267 -6.89 7.52 1.73
C ILE A 267 -7.93 6.42 1.93
N TYR A 268 -8.95 6.39 1.07
CA TYR A 268 -10.15 5.55 1.25
C TYR A 268 -9.84 4.06 1.42
N VAL A 269 -8.84 3.54 0.70
CA VAL A 269 -8.49 2.12 0.77
C VAL A 269 -7.61 1.75 1.98
N LEU A 270 -7.08 2.73 2.72
CA LEU A 270 -6.14 2.51 3.84
C LEU A 270 -6.75 2.84 5.21
N GLY A 271 -7.18 4.09 5.38
CA GLY A 271 -7.56 4.64 6.68
C GLY A 271 -9.06 4.61 6.94
N PRO A 272 -9.49 4.70 8.22
CA PRO A 272 -10.90 4.73 8.56
C PRO A 272 -11.63 5.92 7.90
N GLY A 273 -12.93 5.77 7.70
CA GLY A 273 -13.79 6.85 7.26
C GLY A 273 -13.81 8.02 8.24
N THR A 274 -13.27 9.16 7.82
CA THR A 274 -13.21 10.40 8.60
C THR A 274 -14.05 11.50 7.93
N GLY A 275 -14.13 12.68 8.57
CA GLY A 275 -14.72 13.86 7.95
C GLY A 275 -16.24 13.82 7.74
N GLY A 276 -16.96 12.83 8.28
CA GLY A 276 -18.39 12.62 8.05
C GLY A 276 -18.70 11.69 6.87
N ARG A 277 -17.70 10.91 6.42
CA ARG A 277 -17.84 9.91 5.36
C ARG A 277 -17.45 8.53 5.89
N PRO A 278 -18.29 7.92 6.74
CA PRO A 278 -18.02 6.59 7.25
C PRO A 278 -17.96 5.60 6.08
N HIS A 279 -16.95 4.76 6.10
CA HIS A 279 -16.81 3.63 5.20
C HIS A 279 -16.04 2.54 5.94
N VAL A 280 -16.10 1.31 5.41
CA VAL A 280 -15.34 0.19 5.95
C VAL A 280 -14.01 0.18 5.22
N PRO A 281 -12.87 0.42 5.91
CA PRO A 281 -11.57 0.35 5.27
C PRO A 281 -11.08 -1.12 5.21
N THR A 282 -9.92 -1.34 4.59
CA THR A 282 -9.25 -2.65 4.56
C THR A 282 -9.03 -3.20 5.96
N GLN A 283 -9.18 -4.50 6.18
CA GLN A 283 -9.08 -5.15 7.50
C GLN A 283 -7.73 -5.83 7.76
N MET A 284 -6.77 -5.61 6.87
CA MET A 284 -5.41 -6.14 6.93
C MET A 284 -4.38 -5.01 6.79
N PRO A 285 -3.11 -5.24 7.17
CA PRO A 285 -2.06 -4.27 6.94
C PRO A 285 -1.95 -3.90 5.46
N GLY A 286 -1.75 -2.62 5.16
CA GLY A 286 -1.68 -2.17 3.79
C GLY A 286 -1.06 -0.79 3.60
N VAL A 287 -0.64 -0.57 2.36
CA VAL A 287 0.03 0.64 1.90
C VAL A 287 -0.47 1.03 0.51
N LEU A 288 -0.29 2.32 0.17
CA LEU A 288 -0.42 2.82 -1.19
C LEU A 288 0.96 3.32 -1.63
N GLY A 289 1.53 2.73 -2.66
CA GLY A 289 2.81 3.17 -3.22
C GLY A 289 2.61 4.03 -4.46
N GLU A 290 3.21 5.21 -4.45
CA GLU A 290 3.34 6.11 -5.60
C GLU A 290 4.74 5.91 -6.17
N SER A 291 4.85 5.02 -7.16
CA SER A 291 6.15 4.50 -7.59
C SER A 291 7.02 5.58 -8.24
N LEU A 292 6.46 6.37 -9.16
CA LEU A 292 7.08 7.49 -9.87
C LEU A 292 5.99 8.49 -10.33
N PHE A 293 6.37 9.67 -10.84
CA PHE A 293 5.43 10.70 -11.32
C PHE A 293 5.16 10.61 -12.83
N VAL A 294 3.91 10.36 -13.23
CA VAL A 294 3.44 10.42 -14.62
C VAL A 294 3.60 11.84 -15.19
N SER A 295 3.45 12.87 -14.37
CA SER A 295 3.53 14.27 -14.77
C SER A 295 4.95 14.80 -14.96
N ASN A 296 5.98 14.08 -14.48
CA ASN A 296 7.36 14.49 -14.62
C ASN A 296 8.03 13.81 -15.82
N ALA A 297 8.74 14.58 -16.64
CA ALA A 297 9.26 14.07 -17.90
C ALA A 297 10.28 12.91 -17.73
N ALA A 298 11.13 12.95 -16.70
CA ALA A 298 12.14 11.92 -16.46
C ALA A 298 11.50 10.63 -15.92
N ASP A 299 10.66 10.76 -14.89
CA ASP A 299 9.90 9.64 -14.33
C ASP A 299 9.00 8.99 -15.40
N ALA A 300 8.27 9.80 -16.17
CA ALA A 300 7.41 9.31 -17.23
C ALA A 300 8.22 8.58 -18.33
N ALA A 301 9.43 9.05 -18.66
CA ALA A 301 10.29 8.35 -19.61
C ALA A 301 10.72 6.97 -19.09
N MET A 302 10.91 6.81 -17.78
CA MET A 302 11.16 5.51 -17.15
C MET A 302 9.91 4.64 -17.16
N LEU A 303 8.73 5.18 -16.82
CA LEU A 303 7.46 4.43 -16.80
C LEU A 303 7.01 3.89 -18.16
N ARG A 304 7.63 4.33 -19.26
CA ARG A 304 7.41 3.76 -20.61
C ARG A 304 8.25 2.51 -20.89
N GLN A 305 9.21 2.19 -20.03
CA GLN A 305 10.17 1.12 -20.25
C GLN A 305 9.75 -0.12 -19.47
N GLU A 306 9.70 -1.26 -20.16
CA GLU A 306 9.32 -2.55 -19.55
C GLU A 306 10.24 -2.90 -18.37
N ARG A 307 11.56 -2.69 -18.51
CA ARG A 307 12.53 -2.90 -17.42
C ARG A 307 12.22 -2.12 -16.14
N THR A 308 11.58 -0.96 -16.26
CA THR A 308 11.22 -0.15 -15.09
C THR A 308 9.97 -0.71 -14.42
N LEU A 309 8.98 -1.15 -15.19
CA LEU A 309 7.80 -1.80 -14.63
C LEU A 309 8.16 -3.11 -13.95
N ASP A 310 9.12 -3.87 -14.52
CA ASP A 310 9.66 -5.08 -13.92
C ASP A 310 10.41 -4.79 -12.61
N ALA A 311 11.24 -3.73 -12.59
CA ALA A 311 11.96 -3.30 -11.37
C ALA A 311 11.00 -2.83 -10.25
N ILE A 312 9.95 -2.07 -10.60
CA ILE A 312 8.94 -1.65 -9.63
C ILE A 312 8.21 -2.88 -9.06
N ALA A 313 7.80 -3.83 -9.92
CA ALA A 313 7.18 -5.06 -9.47
C ALA A 313 8.11 -5.91 -8.59
N ALA A 314 9.40 -5.99 -8.92
CA ALA A 314 10.41 -6.64 -8.08
C ALA A 314 10.53 -5.95 -6.71
N GLY A 315 10.53 -4.62 -6.66
CA GLY A 315 10.63 -3.88 -5.39
C GLY A 315 9.45 -4.15 -4.46
N TYR A 316 8.23 -4.23 -5.01
CA TYR A 316 7.06 -4.67 -4.23
C TYR A 316 7.18 -6.14 -3.78
N ARG A 317 7.61 -7.06 -4.66
CA ARG A 317 7.82 -8.48 -4.31
C ARG A 317 8.78 -8.60 -3.13
N ASP A 318 9.93 -7.95 -3.20
CA ASP A 318 10.98 -8.08 -2.18
C ASP A 318 10.54 -7.47 -0.84
N ALA A 319 9.80 -6.36 -0.88
CA ALA A 319 9.19 -5.79 0.31
C ALA A 319 8.17 -6.74 0.97
N ILE A 320 7.35 -7.44 0.18
CA ILE A 320 6.35 -8.38 0.69
C ILE A 320 7.02 -9.61 1.31
N ILE A 321 8.06 -10.16 0.67
CA ILE A 321 8.83 -11.28 1.22
C ILE A 321 9.46 -10.87 2.54
N ALA A 322 10.20 -9.76 2.55
CA ALA A 322 10.86 -9.24 3.76
C ALA A 322 9.85 -8.93 4.88
N TYR A 323 8.63 -8.51 4.52
CA TYR A 323 7.58 -8.27 5.50
C TYR A 323 7.14 -9.56 6.20
N PHE A 324 6.96 -10.66 5.45
CA PHE A 324 6.59 -11.93 6.07
C PHE A 324 7.76 -12.61 6.79
N ASP A 325 9.00 -12.32 6.42
CA ASP A 325 10.17 -12.71 7.23
C ASP A 325 10.18 -11.99 8.59
N LEU A 326 9.77 -10.71 8.62
CA LEU A 326 9.65 -9.92 9.84
C LEU A 326 8.43 -10.30 10.70
N TYR A 327 7.34 -10.72 10.05
CA TYR A 327 6.09 -11.15 10.69
C TYR A 327 5.72 -12.58 10.28
N PRO A 328 6.52 -13.59 10.68
CA PRO A 328 6.35 -14.98 10.23
C PRO A 328 5.08 -15.61 10.79
N ASP A 329 4.73 -15.26 12.03
CA ASP A 329 3.60 -15.83 12.75
C ASP A 329 2.28 -15.19 12.30
N PHE A 330 1.39 -16.03 11.77
CA PHE A 330 -0.04 -15.78 11.85
C PHE A 330 -0.66 -16.94 12.60
N LEU A 331 -0.93 -16.70 13.87
CA LEU A 331 -1.94 -17.46 14.59
C LEU A 331 -3.23 -17.32 13.78
N ALA A 332 -3.78 -18.43 13.31
CA ALA A 332 -5.20 -18.46 13.00
C ALA A 332 -5.93 -17.86 14.21
N PRO A 333 -6.99 -17.03 14.02
CA PRO A 333 -7.81 -16.65 15.16
C PRO A 333 -8.22 -17.94 15.86
N ASP A 334 -7.90 -18.05 17.15
CA ASP A 334 -8.36 -19.16 17.97
C ASP A 334 -9.87 -19.27 17.74
N GLU A 335 -10.35 -20.41 17.23
CA GLU A 335 -11.80 -20.68 17.14
C GLU A 335 -12.45 -20.83 18.54
N GLY A 336 -11.77 -20.41 19.60
CA GLY A 336 -12.23 -20.37 20.98
C GLY A 336 -12.71 -18.99 21.40
N GLY A 337 -13.75 -18.48 20.72
CA GLY A 337 -14.35 -17.17 21.01
C GLY A 337 -15.87 -17.21 21.11
N SER A 338 -16.43 -18.28 21.69
CA SER A 338 -17.81 -18.29 22.17
C SER A 338 -17.84 -18.37 23.69
N GLN A 339 -18.05 -17.22 24.33
CA GLN A 339 -18.75 -17.09 25.61
C GLN A 339 -19.64 -15.86 25.57
#